data_AF-A0A2G3PW40-F1
#
_entry.id   AF-A0A2G3PW40-F1
#
_cell.length_a   1.000
_cell.length_b   1.000
_cell.length_c   1.000
_cell.angle_alpha   90.00
_cell.angle_beta   90.00
_cell.angle_gamma   90.00
#
_symmetry.space_group_name_H-M   'P 1'
#
loop_
_entity.id
_entity.type
_entity.pdbx_description
1 polymer ?
#
loop_
_entity_poly.entity_id
_entity_poly.type
_entity_poly.pdbx_seq_one_letter_code
_entity_poly.pdbx_strand_id
1 'polypeptide(L)'
;MTYNIVLTTAEDIVGVVDAVLAKNENCDILFIHEFADISEVQAKNALDMAIELNLITIDNNTMRYSSNSLLARLLVSARNNQHKATIMRFILEQYKPFITFKARYNFSQSIDLASKQVKHLYTMTSSYKDIKNTLTNIATYAKAMLSDGASQYIFNDDSVSYIEILDVVLKSKANDDYALRTLLGEEVYNFVDEEKVYAPLSDAFGKIQNELSDGKTIILYAGNAFESFLKQIADKHQISLTGKNGIIQKSSALSSVISKKHRGMIDYIGQVRNAADHGADVDEGGGVWEISEETSRVFPTIIATIIKDIVLREKGNLYV
;
A
#
# COMPACT_ATOMS: atom_id res chain seq x y z
N MET A 1 16.84 10.44 17.52
CA MET A 1 16.71 10.22 16.06
C MET A 1 17.12 11.51 15.39
N THR A 2 18.07 11.43 14.46
CA THR A 2 18.44 12.55 13.61
C THR A 2 17.44 12.56 12.47
N TYR A 3 16.68 13.64 12.32
CA TYR A 3 15.76 13.80 11.19
C TYR A 3 16.55 14.23 9.96
N ASN A 4 16.18 13.77 8.77
CA ASN A 4 16.72 14.28 7.53
C ASN A 4 15.67 14.36 6.43
N ILE A 5 15.33 15.57 5.99
CA ILE A 5 14.39 15.78 4.89
C ILE A 5 15.17 15.88 3.57
N VAL A 6 14.93 14.95 2.65
CA VAL A 6 15.58 14.91 1.33
C VAL A 6 14.64 15.43 0.24
N LEU A 7 15.19 15.78 -0.93
CA LEU A 7 14.40 16.31 -2.05
C LEU A 7 13.55 15.21 -2.68
N THR A 8 12.23 15.33 -2.58
CA THR A 8 11.25 14.40 -3.19
C THR A 8 9.87 15.06 -3.26
N THR A 9 8.89 14.37 -3.84
CA THR A 9 7.50 14.80 -3.94
C THR A 9 6.57 13.89 -3.13
N ALA A 10 5.37 14.36 -2.80
CA ALA A 10 4.35 13.55 -2.15
C ALA A 10 3.89 12.39 -3.03
N GLU A 11 3.80 12.62 -4.35
CA GLU A 11 3.47 11.61 -5.34
C GLU A 11 4.51 10.47 -5.35
N ASP A 12 5.80 10.80 -5.38
CA ASP A 12 6.87 9.80 -5.31
C ASP A 12 6.80 9.00 -4.00
N ILE A 13 6.56 9.67 -2.87
CA ILE A 13 6.39 9.01 -1.55
C ILE A 13 5.22 8.02 -1.60
N VAL A 14 4.06 8.43 -2.14
CA VAL A 14 2.90 7.54 -2.28
C VAL A 14 3.24 6.36 -3.19
N GLY A 15 3.92 6.59 -4.31
CA GLY A 15 4.30 5.55 -5.28
C GLY A 15 5.22 4.49 -4.68
N VAL A 16 6.28 4.89 -3.95
CA VAL A 16 7.18 3.92 -3.31
C VAL A 16 6.51 3.19 -2.15
N VAL A 17 5.61 3.84 -1.41
CA VAL A 17 4.82 3.18 -0.35
C VAL A 17 3.88 2.13 -0.96
N ASP A 18 3.25 2.42 -2.10
CA ASP A 18 2.45 1.45 -2.85
C ASP A 18 3.30 0.26 -3.30
N ALA A 19 4.47 0.51 -3.89
CA ALA A 19 5.40 -0.55 -4.29
C ALA A 19 5.77 -1.48 -3.12
N VAL A 20 6.07 -0.91 -1.95
CA VAL A 20 6.41 -1.67 -0.74
C VAL A 20 5.24 -2.52 -0.26
N LEU A 21 4.02 -2.00 -0.27
CA LEU A 21 2.82 -2.74 0.12
C LEU A 21 2.40 -3.79 -0.92
N ALA A 22 2.65 -3.52 -2.21
CA ALA A 22 2.30 -4.40 -3.30
C ALA A 22 3.30 -5.55 -3.51
N LYS A 23 4.43 -5.57 -2.79
CA LYS A 23 5.42 -6.65 -2.85
C LYS A 23 5.46 -7.44 -1.55
N ASN A 24 4.92 -8.66 -1.59
CA ASN A 24 4.83 -9.54 -0.41
C ASN A 24 6.19 -9.91 0.23
N GLU A 25 7.23 -10.14 -0.58
CA GLU A 25 8.53 -10.61 -0.10
C GLU A 25 9.66 -10.01 -0.94
N ASN A 26 10.82 -9.82 -0.30
CA ASN A 26 12.05 -9.36 -0.94
C ASN A 26 11.88 -8.04 -1.71
N CYS A 27 11.18 -7.06 -1.14
CA CYS A 27 11.04 -5.74 -1.76
C CYS A 27 12.37 -4.97 -1.68
N ASP A 28 13.06 -4.81 -2.82
CA ASP A 28 14.30 -4.05 -2.95
C ASP A 28 14.10 -2.80 -3.82
N ILE A 29 15.13 -1.95 -3.84
CA ILE A 29 15.11 -0.69 -4.59
C ILE A 29 14.88 -0.90 -6.09
N LEU A 30 15.39 -2.00 -6.67
CA LEU A 30 15.26 -2.32 -8.10
C LEU A 30 13.78 -2.51 -8.45
N PHE A 31 13.09 -3.36 -7.69
CA PHE A 31 11.65 -3.51 -7.87
C PHE A 31 10.90 -2.20 -7.66
N ILE A 32 11.24 -1.43 -6.61
CA ILE A 32 10.49 -0.24 -6.23
C ILE A 32 10.56 0.85 -7.31
N HIS A 33 11.74 1.12 -7.87
CA HIS A 33 11.87 2.18 -8.87
C HIS A 33 11.23 1.79 -10.21
N GLU A 34 11.26 0.50 -10.58
CA GLU A 34 10.54 -0.02 -11.76
C GLU A 34 9.03 0.05 -11.56
N PHE A 35 8.54 -0.36 -10.38
CA PHE A 35 7.12 -0.34 -10.05
C PHE A 35 6.55 1.08 -10.02
N ALA A 36 7.27 2.00 -9.38
CA ALA A 36 6.83 3.39 -9.26
C ALA A 36 7.10 4.24 -10.52
N ASP A 37 7.74 3.66 -11.55
CA ASP A 37 8.12 4.33 -12.80
C ASP A 37 8.90 5.65 -12.58
N ILE A 38 9.90 5.58 -11.71
CA ILE A 38 10.78 6.72 -11.38
C ILE A 38 12.24 6.27 -11.39
N SER A 39 13.17 7.24 -11.44
CA SER A 39 14.60 6.91 -11.35
C SER A 39 14.96 6.33 -9.98
N GLU A 40 16.00 5.50 -9.93
CA GLU A 40 16.51 4.91 -8.68
C GLU A 40 16.85 5.98 -7.62
N VAL A 41 17.35 7.14 -8.05
CA VAL A 41 17.66 8.27 -7.15
C VAL A 41 16.40 8.88 -6.55
N GLN A 42 15.35 9.06 -7.36
CA GLN A 42 14.05 9.54 -6.87
C GLN A 42 13.43 8.54 -5.90
N ALA A 43 13.46 7.25 -6.25
CA ALA A 43 12.96 6.19 -5.40
C ALA A 43 13.68 6.17 -4.05
N LYS A 44 15.01 6.28 -4.04
CA LYS A 44 15.79 6.35 -2.80
C LYS A 44 15.39 7.55 -1.92
N ASN A 45 15.27 8.73 -2.50
CA ASN A 45 14.86 9.92 -1.74
C ASN A 45 13.43 9.80 -1.20
N ALA A 46 12.52 9.24 -2.00
CA ALA A 46 11.14 9.00 -1.58
C ALA A 46 11.06 7.96 -0.45
N LEU A 47 11.87 6.89 -0.52
CA LEU A 47 11.97 5.87 0.53
C LEU A 47 12.54 6.45 1.83
N ASP A 48 13.60 7.26 1.76
CA ASP A 48 14.16 7.96 2.91
C ASP A 48 13.08 8.83 3.59
N MET A 49 12.30 9.57 2.80
CA MET A 49 11.17 10.35 3.35
C MET A 49 10.03 9.49 3.89
N ALA A 50 9.69 8.37 3.24
CA ALA A 50 8.66 7.46 3.71
C ALA A 50 9.04 6.81 5.06
N ILE A 51 10.34 6.55 5.30
CA ILE A 51 10.87 6.10 6.59
C ILE A 51 10.73 7.21 7.63
N GLU A 52 11.12 8.45 7.31
CA GLU A 52 10.98 9.62 8.22
C GLU A 52 9.51 9.87 8.64
N LEU A 53 8.58 9.59 7.74
CA LEU A 53 7.13 9.68 7.98
C LEU A 53 6.53 8.43 8.65
N ASN A 54 7.34 7.42 9.00
CA ASN A 54 6.92 6.15 9.60
C ASN A 54 5.88 5.38 8.75
N LEU A 55 6.00 5.46 7.43
CA LEU A 55 5.16 4.73 6.49
C LEU A 55 5.75 3.37 6.11
N ILE A 56 7.07 3.26 6.10
CA ILE A 56 7.80 2.02 5.78
C ILE A 56 8.97 1.82 6.73
N THR A 57 9.50 0.61 6.74
CA THR A 57 10.72 0.23 7.46
C THR A 57 11.71 -0.44 6.52
N ILE A 58 13.01 -0.33 6.83
CA ILE A 58 14.09 -1.02 6.14
C ILE A 58 14.81 -1.95 7.11
N ASP A 59 15.07 -3.19 6.69
CA ASP A 59 16.00 -4.08 7.37
C ASP A 59 17.42 -3.79 6.86
N ASN A 60 18.26 -3.21 7.73
CA ASN A 60 19.64 -2.82 7.40
C ASN A 60 20.56 -4.01 7.07
N ASN A 61 20.19 -5.24 7.45
CA ASN A 61 21.00 -6.43 7.13
C ASN A 61 20.74 -6.91 5.71
N THR A 62 19.48 -6.87 5.28
CA THR A 62 19.04 -7.42 3.98
C THR A 62 18.78 -6.35 2.93
N MET A 63 18.74 -5.08 3.33
CA MET A 63 18.36 -3.92 2.52
C MET A 63 16.97 -4.10 1.87
N ARG A 64 16.05 -4.72 2.60
CA ARG A 64 14.67 -4.96 2.16
C ARG A 64 13.70 -4.02 2.88
N TYR A 65 12.70 -3.58 2.13
CA TYR A 65 11.65 -2.68 2.62
C TYR A 65 10.38 -3.47 2.95
N SER A 66 9.66 -3.01 3.97
CA SER A 66 8.37 -3.56 4.39
C SER A 66 7.51 -2.48 5.04
N SER A 67 6.21 -2.75 5.18
CA SER A 67 5.32 -1.87 5.93
C SER A 67 4.20 -2.63 6.63
N ASN A 68 4.07 -2.39 7.94
CA ASN A 68 2.91 -2.75 8.75
C ASN A 68 2.12 -1.49 9.19
N SER A 69 2.38 -0.34 8.56
CA SER A 69 1.78 0.94 8.95
C SER A 69 0.34 1.03 8.46
N LEU A 70 -0.60 1.22 9.40
CA LEU A 70 -2.01 1.51 9.05
C LEU A 70 -2.11 2.76 8.17
N LEU A 71 -1.29 3.78 8.43
CA LEU A 71 -1.31 5.02 7.66
C LEU A 71 -0.81 4.82 6.23
N ALA A 72 0.18 3.95 6.01
CA ALA A 72 0.61 3.58 4.67
C ALA A 72 -0.53 2.89 3.90
N ARG A 73 -1.20 1.91 4.53
CA ARG A 73 -2.34 1.19 3.92
C ARG A 73 -3.50 2.14 3.62
N LEU A 74 -3.88 3.01 4.55
CA LEU A 74 -4.92 4.02 4.33
C LEU A 74 -4.57 4.94 3.16
N LEU A 75 -3.32 5.40 3.09
CA LEU A 75 -2.85 6.32 2.05
C LEU A 75 -2.95 5.68 0.64
N VAL A 76 -2.56 4.41 0.51
CA VAL A 76 -2.55 3.68 -0.77
C VAL A 76 -3.92 3.13 -1.16
N SER A 77 -4.81 2.90 -0.20
CA SER A 77 -6.21 2.48 -0.42
C SER A 77 -7.20 3.65 -0.46
N ALA A 78 -6.73 4.90 -0.38
CA ALA A 78 -7.58 6.08 -0.36
C ALA A 78 -8.48 6.17 -1.61
N ARG A 79 -9.80 6.26 -1.40
CA ARG A 79 -10.84 6.19 -2.44
C ARG A 79 -10.85 7.32 -3.47
N ASN A 80 -10.24 8.45 -3.14
CA ASN A 80 -10.13 9.62 -4.00
C ASN A 80 -8.96 10.52 -3.55
N ASN A 81 -8.65 11.53 -4.36
CA ASN A 81 -7.55 12.45 -4.09
C ASN A 81 -7.75 13.27 -2.80
N GLN A 82 -9.01 13.57 -2.43
CA GLN A 82 -9.31 14.30 -1.20
C GLN A 82 -9.01 13.47 0.05
N HIS A 83 -9.34 12.18 0.04
CA HIS A 83 -9.01 11.25 1.11
C HIS A 83 -7.49 11.10 1.22
N LYS A 84 -6.80 10.92 0.09
CA LYS A 84 -5.34 10.77 0.04
C LYS A 84 -4.63 12.00 0.61
N ALA A 85 -5.06 13.20 0.22
CA ALA A 85 -4.56 14.46 0.78
C ALA A 85 -4.81 14.58 2.29
N THR A 86 -6.00 14.18 2.76
CA THR A 86 -6.38 14.21 4.19
C THR A 86 -5.51 13.27 5.02
N ILE A 87 -5.26 12.06 4.53
CA ILE A 87 -4.38 11.09 5.20
C ILE A 87 -2.94 11.62 5.23
N MET A 88 -2.44 12.15 4.10
CA MET A 88 -1.11 12.78 4.05
C MET A 88 -1.00 13.96 5.03
N ARG A 89 -2.06 14.77 5.17
CA ARG A 89 -2.10 15.84 6.18
C ARG A 89 -1.99 15.29 7.59
N PHE A 90 -2.73 14.22 7.90
CA PHE A 90 -2.64 13.56 9.21
C PHE A 90 -1.23 13.02 9.51
N ILE A 91 -0.57 12.41 8.51
CA ILE A 91 0.82 11.95 8.62
C ILE A 91 1.76 13.15 8.88
N LEU A 92 1.64 14.19 8.07
CA LEU A 92 2.51 15.36 8.12
C LEU A 92 2.37 16.16 9.42
N GLU A 93 1.14 16.28 9.95
CA GLU A 93 0.85 16.98 11.21
C GLU A 93 1.37 16.23 12.45
N GLN A 94 1.78 14.97 12.31
CA GLN A 94 2.48 14.20 13.36
C GLN A 94 4.01 14.29 13.23
N TYR A 95 4.53 14.78 12.10
CA TYR A 95 5.96 14.83 11.82
C TYR A 95 6.61 16.05 12.50
N LYS A 96 7.44 15.81 13.52
CA LYS A 96 8.01 16.87 14.37
C LYS A 96 8.71 18.00 13.60
N PRO A 97 9.52 17.74 12.56
CA PRO A 97 10.10 18.81 11.76
C PRO A 97 9.08 19.70 11.07
N PHE A 98 7.94 19.16 10.62
CA PHE A 98 6.86 19.96 10.05
C PHE A 98 6.12 20.80 11.10
N ILE A 99 5.86 20.24 12.29
CA ILE A 99 5.28 20.98 13.41
C ILE A 99 6.18 22.18 13.78
N THR A 100 7.50 21.96 13.85
CA THR A 100 8.47 23.03 14.09
C THR A 100 8.50 24.03 12.94
N PHE A 101 8.44 23.57 11.68
CA PHE A 101 8.36 24.44 10.51
C PHE A 101 7.15 25.39 10.59
N LYS A 102 5.96 24.86 10.89
CA LYS A 102 4.73 25.64 11.12
C LYS A 102 4.92 26.72 12.19
N ALA A 103 5.46 26.33 13.35
CA ALA A 103 5.69 27.28 14.45
C ALA A 103 6.69 28.39 14.07
N ARG A 104 7.75 28.05 13.33
CA ARG A 104 8.74 29.03 12.83
C ARG A 104 8.18 29.93 11.75
N TYR A 105 7.36 29.40 10.85
CA TYR A 105 6.68 30.20 9.85
C TYR A 105 5.71 31.19 10.52
N ASN A 106 4.90 30.77 11.48
CA ASN A 106 3.96 31.67 12.18
C ASN A 106 4.66 32.88 12.82
N PHE A 107 5.89 32.69 13.29
CA PHE A 107 6.70 33.78 13.85
C PHE A 107 7.35 34.66 12.77
N SER A 108 7.87 34.06 11.70
CA SER A 108 8.71 34.75 10.71
C SER A 108 7.99 35.23 9.45
N GLN A 109 6.82 34.66 9.16
CA GLN A 109 6.08 34.82 7.90
C GLN A 109 6.95 34.54 6.65
N SER A 110 7.98 33.70 6.80
CA SER A 110 8.95 33.41 5.74
C SER A 110 9.26 31.92 5.71
N ILE A 111 8.85 31.25 4.62
CA ILE A 111 9.14 29.84 4.39
C ILE A 111 10.66 29.60 4.37
N ASP A 112 11.42 30.45 3.68
CA ASP A 112 12.88 30.31 3.60
C ASP A 112 13.55 30.42 4.98
N LEU A 113 13.11 31.36 5.83
CA LEU A 113 13.67 31.49 7.18
C LEU A 113 13.25 30.31 8.06
N ALA A 114 11.99 29.89 8.01
CA ALA A 114 11.50 28.73 8.74
C ALA A 114 12.25 27.45 8.37
N SER A 115 12.47 27.17 7.08
CA SER A 115 13.22 26.00 6.63
C SER A 115 14.69 26.04 7.06
N LYS A 116 15.35 27.21 7.03
CA LYS A 116 16.73 27.36 7.55
C LYS A 116 16.80 27.08 9.05
N GLN A 117 15.83 27.55 9.81
CA GLN A 117 15.76 27.33 11.26
C GLN A 117 15.49 25.86 11.58
N VAL A 118 14.57 25.20 10.88
CA VAL A 118 14.29 23.75 11.03
C VAL A 118 15.55 22.94 10.75
N LYS A 119 16.24 23.23 9.65
CA LYS A 119 17.52 22.58 9.32
C LYS A 119 18.49 22.64 10.50
N HIS A 120 18.67 23.83 11.09
CA HIS A 120 19.63 24.05 12.16
C HIS A 120 19.20 23.39 13.48
N LEU A 121 17.92 23.47 13.84
CA LEU A 121 17.37 22.88 15.07
C LEU A 121 17.49 21.36 15.11
N TYR A 122 17.36 20.70 13.96
CA TYR A 122 17.45 19.24 13.85
C TYR A 122 18.79 18.75 13.28
N THR A 123 19.75 19.65 13.06
CA THR A 123 21.09 19.33 12.52
C THR A 123 21.02 18.51 11.23
N MET A 124 20.09 18.85 10.34
CA MET A 124 19.87 18.12 9.08
C MET A 124 21.03 18.34 8.11
N THR A 125 21.39 17.31 7.36
CA THR A 125 22.49 17.36 6.38
C THR A 125 22.04 17.97 5.05
N SER A 126 20.79 17.73 4.65
CA SER A 126 20.20 18.30 3.42
C SER A 126 20.25 19.82 3.35
N SER A 127 20.18 20.36 2.12
CA SER A 127 20.13 21.81 1.94
C SER A 127 18.78 22.37 2.43
N TYR A 128 18.77 23.64 2.86
CA TYR A 128 17.49 24.25 3.28
C TYR A 128 16.50 24.38 2.10
N LYS A 129 17.01 24.41 0.86
CA LYS A 129 16.18 24.45 -0.35
C LYS A 129 15.44 23.13 -0.55
N ASP A 130 16.13 22.00 -0.32
CA ASP A 130 15.51 20.68 -0.40
C ASP A 130 14.45 20.52 0.68
N ILE A 131 14.78 20.90 1.91
CA ILE A 131 13.84 20.91 3.04
C ILE A 131 12.59 21.76 2.71
N LYS A 132 12.80 22.98 2.21
CA LYS A 132 11.72 23.88 1.79
C LYS A 132 10.85 23.24 0.71
N ASN A 133 11.46 22.75 -0.36
CA ASN A 133 10.77 22.22 -1.52
C ASN A 133 9.95 20.98 -1.13
N THR A 134 10.54 20.04 -0.40
CA THR A 134 9.85 18.82 0.05
C THR A 134 8.72 19.14 1.01
N LEU A 135 8.94 19.95 2.05
CA LEU A 135 7.86 20.30 3.00
C LEU A 135 6.72 21.06 2.30
N THR A 136 7.04 21.99 1.41
CA THR A 136 6.02 22.76 0.69
C THR A 136 5.24 21.86 -0.29
N ASN A 137 5.93 20.96 -0.99
CA ASN A 137 5.30 20.01 -1.89
C ASN A 137 4.33 19.09 -1.13
N ILE A 138 4.78 18.44 -0.06
CA ILE A 138 3.94 17.55 0.76
C ILE A 138 2.79 18.31 1.42
N ALA A 139 3.04 19.51 1.96
CA ALA A 139 2.00 20.30 2.61
C ALA A 139 0.94 20.80 1.61
N THR A 140 1.34 21.14 0.39
CA THR A 140 0.40 21.56 -0.67
C THR A 140 -0.42 20.37 -1.16
N TYR A 141 0.22 19.22 -1.40
CA TYR A 141 -0.46 17.97 -1.72
C TYR A 141 -1.50 17.59 -0.67
N ALA A 142 -1.12 17.69 0.60
CA ALA A 142 -1.95 17.39 1.76
C ALA A 142 -3.05 18.44 2.01
N LYS A 143 -3.11 19.53 1.24
CA LYS A 143 -3.96 20.70 1.51
C LYS A 143 -3.78 21.27 2.93
N ALA A 144 -2.61 21.05 3.53
CA ALA A 144 -2.19 21.68 4.78
C ALA A 144 -1.69 23.11 4.52
N MET A 145 -1.17 23.36 3.31
CA MET A 145 -0.83 24.68 2.79
C MET A 145 -1.55 24.92 1.47
N LEU A 146 -1.97 26.16 1.23
CA LEU A 146 -2.58 26.63 -0.01
C LEU A 146 -1.67 27.65 -0.67
N SER A 147 -1.56 27.58 -2.00
CA SER A 147 -0.83 28.59 -2.78
C SER A 147 -1.68 29.85 -2.90
N ASP A 148 -1.12 30.99 -2.51
CA ASP A 148 -1.74 32.32 -2.64
C ASP A 148 -1.24 33.05 -3.91
N GLY A 149 -0.55 32.33 -4.81
CA GLY A 149 0.13 32.90 -5.97
C GLY A 149 1.53 33.45 -5.65
N ALA A 150 2.31 33.77 -6.69
CA ALA A 150 3.66 34.34 -6.57
C ALA A 150 4.62 33.60 -5.60
N SER A 151 4.51 32.27 -5.49
CA SER A 151 5.26 31.43 -4.54
C SER A 151 5.04 31.77 -3.06
N GLN A 152 3.91 32.42 -2.74
CA GLN A 152 3.43 32.59 -1.38
C GLN A 152 2.48 31.45 -1.03
N TYR A 153 2.57 31.02 0.23
CA TYR A 153 1.73 29.96 0.76
C TYR A 153 1.20 30.37 2.12
N ILE A 154 -0.05 29.99 2.37
CA ILE A 154 -0.73 30.15 3.65
C ILE A 154 -1.11 28.79 4.22
N PHE A 155 -1.11 28.65 5.54
CA PHE A 155 -1.62 27.42 6.16
C PHE A 155 -3.15 27.36 6.06
N ASN A 156 -3.65 26.16 5.82
CA ASN A 156 -5.08 25.91 5.75
C ASN A 156 -5.63 25.65 7.16
N ASP A 157 -6.40 26.60 7.70
CA ASP A 157 -6.99 26.49 9.04
C ASP A 157 -8.35 25.76 9.06
N ASP A 158 -8.80 25.22 7.92
CA ASP A 158 -10.01 24.39 7.86
C ASP A 158 -9.79 23.03 8.53
N SER A 159 -9.92 23.03 9.85
CA SER A 159 -9.81 21.86 10.71
C SER A 159 -11.11 21.04 10.77
N VAL A 160 -12.26 21.67 10.54
CA VAL A 160 -13.58 21.00 10.58
C VAL A 160 -13.72 20.04 9.41
N SER A 161 -13.60 20.53 8.17
CA SER A 161 -13.70 19.67 6.97
C SER A 161 -12.63 18.57 7.00
N TYR A 162 -11.44 18.90 7.50
CA TYR A 162 -10.35 17.95 7.65
C TYR A 162 -10.71 16.77 8.57
N ILE A 163 -11.25 17.04 9.76
CA ILE A 163 -11.66 16.00 10.71
C ILE A 163 -12.82 15.18 10.17
N GLU A 164 -13.80 15.81 9.53
CA GLU A 164 -14.95 15.12 8.93
C GLU A 164 -14.52 14.14 7.84
N ILE A 165 -13.61 14.54 6.96
CA ILE A 165 -13.09 13.65 5.91
C ILE A 165 -12.26 12.51 6.52
N LEU A 166 -11.46 12.79 7.56
CA LEU A 166 -10.68 11.75 8.24
C LEU A 166 -11.61 10.71 8.91
N ASP A 167 -12.70 11.15 9.54
CA ASP A 167 -13.71 10.26 10.11
C ASP A 167 -14.36 9.37 9.02
N VAL A 168 -14.70 9.93 7.86
CA VAL A 168 -15.22 9.17 6.71
C VAL A 168 -14.20 8.13 6.22
N VAL A 169 -12.92 8.49 6.12
CA VAL A 169 -11.84 7.57 5.73
C VAL A 169 -11.75 6.39 6.71
N LEU A 170 -11.74 6.66 8.01
CA LEU A 170 -11.62 5.64 9.05
C LEU A 170 -12.85 4.72 9.09
N LYS A 171 -14.06 5.29 9.00
CA LYS A 171 -15.31 4.51 8.91
C LYS A 171 -15.36 3.63 7.67
N SER A 172 -14.89 4.17 6.54
CA SER A 172 -14.81 3.41 5.28
C SER A 172 -13.92 2.17 5.44
N LYS A 173 -12.71 2.34 5.98
CA LYS A 173 -11.81 1.21 6.23
C LYS A 173 -12.40 0.21 7.22
N ALA A 174 -12.99 0.68 8.31
CA ALA A 174 -13.64 -0.19 9.30
C ALA A 174 -14.80 -1.01 8.68
N ASN A 175 -15.57 -0.41 7.77
CA ASN A 175 -16.62 -1.12 7.04
C ASN A 175 -16.05 -2.17 6.08
N ASP A 176 -14.96 -1.85 5.37
CA ASP A 176 -14.29 -2.78 4.45
C ASP A 176 -13.74 -4.00 5.23
N ASP A 177 -13.10 -3.76 6.39
CA ASP A 177 -12.64 -4.82 7.30
C ASP A 177 -13.83 -5.64 7.84
N TYR A 178 -14.89 -4.99 8.30
CA TYR A 178 -16.07 -5.68 8.82
C TYR A 178 -16.74 -6.57 7.77
N ALA A 179 -16.86 -6.08 6.53
CA ALA A 179 -17.43 -6.84 5.42
C ALA A 179 -16.59 -8.08 5.09
N LEU A 180 -15.26 -7.92 4.99
CA LEU A 180 -14.37 -9.05 4.74
C LEU A 180 -14.40 -10.08 5.88
N ARG A 181 -14.34 -9.63 7.13
CA ARG A 181 -14.43 -10.51 8.30
C ARG A 181 -15.76 -11.26 8.35
N THR A 182 -16.87 -10.59 8.01
CA THR A 182 -18.19 -11.21 7.91
C THR A 182 -18.23 -12.28 6.81
N LEU A 183 -17.64 -11.99 5.66
CA LEU A 183 -17.56 -12.93 4.53
C LEU A 183 -16.76 -14.19 4.90
N LEU A 184 -15.57 -14.02 5.49
CA LEU A 184 -14.71 -15.12 5.94
C LEU A 184 -15.37 -15.91 7.08
N GLY A 185 -16.02 -15.22 8.01
CA GLY A 185 -16.48 -15.78 9.28
C GLY A 185 -15.35 -15.87 10.32
N GLU A 186 -15.74 -15.86 11.60
CA GLU A 186 -14.80 -15.79 12.73
C GLU A 186 -13.74 -16.89 12.73
N GLU A 187 -14.11 -18.12 12.39
CA GLU A 187 -13.18 -19.26 12.37
C GLU A 187 -12.06 -19.05 11.35
N VAL A 188 -12.41 -18.62 10.14
CA VAL A 188 -11.45 -18.41 9.05
C VAL A 188 -10.63 -17.16 9.31
N TYR A 189 -11.26 -16.09 9.79
CA TYR A 189 -10.58 -14.86 10.21
C TYR A 189 -9.48 -15.13 11.24
N ASN A 190 -9.77 -15.94 12.27
CA ASN A 190 -8.79 -16.29 13.29
C ASN A 190 -7.73 -17.29 12.80
N PHE A 191 -7.97 -17.97 11.67
CA PHE A 191 -7.01 -18.88 11.07
C PHE A 191 -5.98 -18.16 10.20
N VAL A 192 -6.41 -17.20 9.37
CA VAL A 192 -5.54 -16.54 8.39
C VAL A 192 -4.53 -15.59 9.04
N ASP A 193 -3.35 -15.47 8.46
CA ASP A 193 -2.33 -14.52 8.91
C ASP A 193 -2.84 -13.07 8.73
N GLU A 194 -2.84 -12.31 9.82
CA GLU A 194 -3.40 -10.95 9.86
C GLU A 194 -2.64 -9.99 8.91
N GLU A 195 -1.31 -10.06 8.89
CA GLU A 195 -0.47 -9.10 8.17
C GLU A 195 -0.27 -9.46 6.70
N LYS A 196 -0.15 -10.77 6.39
CA LYS A 196 0.23 -11.28 5.08
C LYS A 196 -0.95 -11.72 4.22
N VAL A 197 -2.08 -12.07 4.84
CA VAL A 197 -3.28 -12.54 4.15
C VAL A 197 -4.44 -11.58 4.35
N TYR A 198 -4.83 -11.31 5.60
CA TYR A 198 -6.03 -10.52 5.86
C TYR A 198 -5.86 -9.05 5.44
N ALA A 199 -4.80 -8.38 5.88
CA ALA A 199 -4.60 -6.97 5.60
C ALA A 199 -4.48 -6.65 4.08
N PRO A 200 -3.68 -7.37 3.27
CA PRO A 200 -3.63 -7.15 1.83
C PRO A 200 -4.95 -7.45 1.12
N LEU A 201 -5.69 -8.46 1.57
CA LEU A 201 -7.02 -8.76 1.03
C LEU A 201 -8.02 -7.65 1.37
N SER A 202 -8.00 -7.13 2.60
CA SER A 202 -8.83 -5.99 2.99
C SER A 202 -8.48 -4.73 2.20
N ASP A 203 -7.19 -4.50 1.94
CA ASP A 203 -6.76 -3.37 1.11
C ASP A 203 -7.26 -3.51 -0.34
N ALA A 204 -7.29 -4.74 -0.90
CA ALA A 204 -7.92 -5.00 -2.19
C ALA A 204 -9.44 -4.73 -2.17
N PHE A 205 -10.13 -5.07 -1.08
CA PHE A 205 -11.55 -4.74 -0.90
C PHE A 205 -11.80 -3.22 -0.90
N GLY A 206 -10.97 -2.46 -0.16
CA GLY A 206 -11.08 -1.00 -0.14
C GLY A 206 -10.81 -0.37 -1.51
N LYS A 207 -9.90 -0.94 -2.30
CA LYS A 207 -9.58 -0.48 -3.65
C LYS A 207 -10.71 -0.70 -4.67
N ILE A 208 -11.66 -1.62 -4.43
CA ILE A 208 -12.85 -1.78 -5.29
C ILE A 208 -13.69 -0.48 -5.32
N GLN A 209 -13.74 0.22 -4.20
CA GLN A 209 -14.51 1.47 -4.03
C GLN A 209 -13.69 2.72 -4.39
N ASN A 210 -12.49 2.53 -4.94
CA ASN A 210 -11.55 3.61 -5.23
C ASN A 210 -11.60 3.98 -6.72
N GLU A 211 -11.95 5.23 -7.01
CA GLU A 211 -11.98 5.76 -8.39
C GLU A 211 -10.58 5.86 -9.02
N LEU A 212 -9.53 5.81 -8.20
CA LEU A 212 -8.13 5.96 -8.62
C LEU A 212 -7.43 4.63 -8.88
N SER A 213 -8.02 3.49 -8.50
CA SER A 213 -7.34 2.19 -8.63
C SER A 213 -7.60 1.58 -9.99
N ASP A 214 -6.53 1.20 -10.71
CA ASP A 214 -6.69 0.36 -11.89
C ASP A 214 -7.08 -1.08 -11.48
N GLY A 215 -7.72 -1.80 -12.40
CA GLY A 215 -8.16 -3.17 -12.14
C GLY A 215 -6.99 -4.09 -11.79
N LYS A 216 -5.81 -3.88 -12.41
CA LYS A 216 -4.61 -4.69 -12.19
C LYS A 216 -4.10 -4.60 -10.75
N THR A 217 -4.19 -3.43 -10.13
CA THR A 217 -3.78 -3.16 -8.74
C THR A 217 -4.68 -3.93 -7.77
N ILE A 218 -5.99 -3.99 -8.04
CA ILE A 218 -6.91 -4.79 -7.22
C ILE A 218 -6.55 -6.28 -7.31
N ILE A 219 -6.32 -6.79 -8.53
CA ILE A 219 -5.87 -8.17 -8.77
C ILE A 219 -4.53 -8.43 -8.05
N LEU A 220 -3.62 -7.47 -8.06
CA LEU A 220 -2.31 -7.56 -7.42
C LEU A 220 -2.39 -7.76 -5.92
N TYR A 221 -3.10 -6.87 -5.23
CA TYR A 221 -3.23 -6.96 -3.78
C TYR A 221 -3.96 -8.24 -3.34
N ALA A 222 -5.05 -8.58 -4.01
CA ALA A 222 -5.81 -9.79 -3.68
C ALA A 222 -5.01 -11.07 -4.00
N GLY A 223 -4.37 -11.14 -5.16
CA GLY A 223 -3.56 -12.28 -5.59
C GLY A 223 -2.36 -12.51 -4.68
N ASN A 224 -1.71 -11.43 -4.25
CA ASN A 224 -0.67 -11.45 -3.23
C ASN A 224 -1.18 -12.05 -1.91
N ALA A 225 -2.33 -11.60 -1.43
CA ALA A 225 -2.95 -12.14 -0.21
C ALA A 225 -3.20 -13.66 -0.36
N PHE A 226 -3.69 -14.09 -1.52
CA PHE A 226 -3.96 -15.49 -1.80
C PHE A 226 -2.68 -16.33 -1.90
N GLU A 227 -1.63 -15.79 -2.49
CA GLU A 227 -0.32 -16.45 -2.56
C GLU A 227 0.32 -16.62 -1.18
N SER A 228 0.17 -15.63 -0.30
CA SER A 228 0.54 -15.72 1.13
C SER A 228 -0.28 -16.78 1.86
N PHE A 229 -1.58 -16.90 1.57
CA PHE A 229 -2.42 -17.94 2.14
C PHE A 229 -1.97 -19.35 1.72
N LEU A 230 -1.62 -19.56 0.45
CA LEU A 230 -1.06 -20.84 0.01
C LEU A 230 0.26 -21.17 0.73
N LYS A 231 1.10 -20.17 0.99
CA LYS A 231 2.32 -20.34 1.79
C LYS A 231 1.98 -20.74 3.24
N GLN A 232 1.00 -20.08 3.86
CA GLN A 232 0.54 -20.42 5.20
C GLN A 232 0.03 -21.88 5.29
N ILE A 233 -0.73 -22.35 4.29
CA ILE A 233 -1.15 -23.76 4.18
C ILE A 233 0.07 -24.68 4.05
N ALA A 234 1.03 -24.32 3.21
CA ALA A 234 2.26 -25.11 3.04
C ALA A 234 3.04 -25.24 4.35
N ASP A 235 3.23 -24.13 5.08
CA ASP A 235 3.95 -24.09 6.34
C ASP A 235 3.24 -24.96 7.41
N LYS A 236 1.91 -24.86 7.50
CA LYS A 236 1.09 -25.69 8.41
C LYS A 236 1.26 -27.19 8.17
N HIS A 237 1.37 -27.58 6.89
CA HIS A 237 1.51 -28.99 6.48
C HIS A 237 2.97 -29.40 6.21
N GLN A 238 3.95 -28.53 6.51
CA GLN A 238 5.38 -28.76 6.31
C GLN A 238 5.75 -29.12 4.85
N ILE A 239 5.05 -28.53 3.88
CA ILE A 239 5.29 -28.74 2.45
C ILE A 239 6.24 -27.66 1.94
N SER A 240 7.36 -28.07 1.32
CA SER A 240 8.29 -27.13 0.71
C SER A 240 7.71 -26.52 -0.57
N LEU A 241 7.75 -25.19 -0.64
CA LEU A 241 7.44 -24.40 -1.85
C LEU A 241 8.70 -23.90 -2.57
N THR A 242 9.88 -24.42 -2.25
CA THR A 242 11.13 -23.99 -2.88
C THR A 242 11.06 -24.19 -4.39
N GLY A 243 11.36 -23.12 -5.14
CA GLY A 243 11.30 -23.12 -6.61
C GLY A 243 9.88 -23.12 -7.18
N LYS A 244 8.84 -22.88 -6.37
CA LYS A 244 7.46 -22.71 -6.84
C LYS A 244 7.10 -21.23 -6.88
N ASN A 245 6.94 -20.72 -8.09
CA ASN A 245 6.67 -19.31 -8.34
C ASN A 245 5.18 -19.12 -8.68
N GLY A 246 4.51 -18.21 -7.98
CA GLY A 246 3.11 -17.87 -8.23
C GLY A 246 2.09 -18.91 -7.77
N ILE A 247 0.82 -18.56 -7.96
CA ILE A 247 -0.35 -19.25 -7.40
C ILE A 247 -0.51 -20.68 -7.94
N ILE A 248 -0.41 -20.87 -9.26
CA ILE A 248 -0.66 -22.18 -9.91
C ILE A 248 0.37 -23.23 -9.48
N GLN A 249 1.65 -22.86 -9.44
CA GLN A 249 2.72 -23.78 -9.06
C GLN A 249 2.63 -24.17 -7.58
N LYS A 250 2.29 -23.22 -6.71
CA LYS A 250 2.05 -23.47 -5.28
C LYS A 250 0.83 -24.38 -5.05
N SER A 251 -0.28 -24.13 -5.75
CA SER A 251 -1.47 -24.98 -5.75
C SER A 251 -1.15 -26.43 -6.12
N SER A 252 -0.32 -26.63 -7.15
CA SER A 252 0.09 -27.96 -7.60
C SER A 252 0.93 -28.70 -6.54
N ALA A 253 1.85 -28.00 -5.87
CA ALA A 253 2.64 -28.56 -4.77
C ALA A 253 1.79 -28.96 -3.56
N LEU A 254 0.66 -28.28 -3.36
CA LEU A 254 -0.29 -28.53 -2.26
C LEU A 254 -1.37 -29.57 -2.60
N SER A 255 -1.20 -30.34 -3.68
CA SER A 255 -2.22 -31.29 -4.16
C SER A 255 -2.59 -32.42 -3.19
N SER A 256 -1.75 -32.70 -2.19
CA SER A 256 -2.03 -33.66 -1.11
C SER A 256 -2.95 -33.10 -0.03
N VAL A 257 -2.99 -31.76 0.14
CA VAL A 257 -3.72 -31.09 1.24
C VAL A 257 -4.87 -30.21 0.74
N ILE A 258 -4.82 -29.73 -0.50
CA ILE A 258 -5.92 -28.99 -1.16
C ILE A 258 -6.66 -29.93 -2.12
N SER A 259 -7.99 -29.94 -2.00
CA SER A 259 -8.85 -30.82 -2.81
C SER A 259 -8.74 -30.52 -4.30
N LYS A 260 -9.00 -31.52 -5.15
CA LYS A 260 -9.02 -31.33 -6.62
C LYS A 260 -10.01 -30.24 -7.06
N LYS A 261 -11.14 -30.09 -6.36
CA LYS A 261 -12.16 -29.07 -6.65
C LYS A 261 -11.66 -27.66 -6.33
N HIS A 262 -11.10 -27.47 -5.14
CA HIS A 262 -10.50 -26.19 -4.75
C HIS A 262 -9.31 -25.83 -5.65
N ARG A 263 -8.47 -26.79 -6.04
CA ARG A 263 -7.38 -26.53 -7.00
C ARG A 263 -7.88 -26.01 -8.35
N GLY A 264 -9.00 -26.52 -8.86
CA GLY A 264 -9.59 -25.98 -10.10
C GLY A 264 -10.08 -24.53 -9.97
N MET A 265 -10.52 -24.11 -8.78
CA MET A 265 -10.86 -22.71 -8.52
C MET A 265 -9.62 -21.83 -8.37
N ILE A 266 -8.56 -22.39 -7.76
CA ILE A 266 -7.26 -21.74 -7.68
C ILE A 266 -6.67 -21.51 -9.08
N ASP A 267 -6.89 -22.43 -10.01
CA ASP A 267 -6.46 -22.26 -11.40
C ASP A 267 -7.11 -21.01 -12.02
N TYR A 268 -8.41 -20.76 -11.79
CA TYR A 268 -9.05 -19.50 -12.22
C TYR A 268 -8.37 -18.27 -11.61
N ILE A 269 -8.12 -18.26 -10.28
CA ILE A 269 -7.41 -17.15 -9.62
C ILE A 269 -6.04 -16.93 -10.27
N GLY A 270 -5.30 -18.02 -10.49
CA GLY A 270 -3.97 -18.00 -11.09
C GLY A 270 -3.97 -17.42 -12.51
N GLN A 271 -4.96 -17.77 -13.34
CA GLN A 271 -5.06 -17.25 -14.70
C GLN A 271 -5.37 -15.76 -14.72
N VAL A 272 -6.30 -15.28 -13.89
CA VAL A 272 -6.60 -13.83 -13.79
C VAL A 272 -5.38 -13.06 -13.28
N ARG A 273 -4.64 -13.61 -12.31
CA ARG A 273 -3.39 -13.01 -11.80
C ARG A 273 -2.34 -12.90 -12.89
N ASN A 274 -2.12 -13.99 -13.65
CA ASN A 274 -1.18 -14.02 -14.76
C ASN A 274 -1.54 -12.99 -15.85
N ALA A 275 -2.83 -12.86 -16.20
CA ALA A 275 -3.29 -11.87 -17.16
C ALA A 275 -3.07 -10.42 -16.69
N ALA A 276 -3.09 -10.17 -15.37
CA ALA A 276 -2.81 -8.85 -14.82
C ALA A 276 -1.31 -8.52 -14.79
N ASP A 277 -0.46 -9.50 -14.45
CA ASP A 277 0.99 -9.32 -14.26
C ASP A 277 1.82 -9.45 -15.54
N HIS A 278 1.40 -10.30 -16.48
CA HIS A 278 2.19 -10.61 -17.66
C HIS A 278 1.86 -9.68 -18.83
N GLY A 279 2.89 -9.42 -19.63
CA GLY A 279 2.81 -8.60 -20.84
C GLY A 279 2.23 -9.38 -22.01
N ALA A 280 2.84 -9.23 -23.19
CA ALA A 280 2.39 -9.87 -24.42
C ALA A 280 2.22 -11.40 -24.27
N ASP A 281 1.02 -11.89 -24.55
CA ASP A 281 0.68 -13.30 -24.56
C ASP A 281 0.97 -13.88 -25.96
N VAL A 282 1.91 -14.82 -26.03
CA VAL A 282 2.35 -15.44 -27.28
C VAL A 282 1.24 -16.27 -27.93
N ASP A 283 0.34 -16.86 -27.14
CA ASP A 283 -0.75 -17.68 -27.65
C ASP A 283 -1.87 -16.81 -28.25
N GLU A 284 -1.92 -15.53 -27.87
CA GLU A 284 -2.82 -14.50 -28.41
C GLU A 284 -2.10 -13.54 -29.37
N GLY A 285 -1.06 -14.02 -30.06
CA GLY A 285 -0.36 -13.25 -31.10
C GLY A 285 0.42 -12.03 -30.57
N GLY A 286 0.81 -12.06 -29.30
CA GLY A 286 1.51 -10.97 -28.61
C GLY A 286 0.59 -9.89 -28.04
N GLY A 287 -0.73 -10.13 -27.99
CA GLY A 287 -1.68 -9.22 -27.35
C GLY A 287 -1.45 -9.12 -25.84
N VAL A 288 -1.75 -7.96 -25.25
CA VAL A 288 -1.72 -7.77 -23.79
C VAL A 288 -3.14 -7.85 -23.26
N TRP A 289 -3.34 -8.68 -22.25
CA TRP A 289 -4.66 -8.80 -21.61
C TRP A 289 -5.00 -7.53 -20.82
N GLU A 290 -6.24 -7.06 -21.01
CA GLU A 290 -6.87 -6.06 -20.17
C GLU A 290 -7.75 -6.77 -19.12
N ILE A 291 -7.76 -6.23 -17.91
CA ILE A 291 -8.64 -6.72 -16.85
C ILE A 291 -9.95 -5.92 -16.90
N SER A 292 -11.06 -6.60 -17.12
CA SER A 292 -12.37 -5.95 -17.08
C SER A 292 -12.69 -5.41 -15.69
N GLU A 293 -13.46 -4.33 -15.65
CA GLU A 293 -13.91 -3.72 -14.40
C GLU A 293 -14.66 -4.73 -13.53
N GLU A 294 -15.56 -5.51 -14.12
CA GLU A 294 -16.33 -6.54 -13.42
C GLU A 294 -15.42 -7.59 -12.77
N THR A 295 -14.42 -8.05 -13.51
CA THR A 295 -13.45 -9.05 -13.02
C THR A 295 -12.71 -8.49 -11.81
N SER A 296 -12.17 -7.27 -11.92
CA SER A 296 -11.44 -6.63 -10.83
C SER A 296 -12.29 -6.45 -9.56
N ARG A 297 -13.57 -6.10 -9.72
CA ARG A 297 -14.51 -5.89 -8.61
C ARG A 297 -14.86 -7.17 -7.86
N VAL A 298 -15.07 -8.27 -8.56
CA VAL A 298 -15.47 -9.55 -7.92
C VAL A 298 -14.28 -10.34 -7.38
N PHE A 299 -13.08 -10.11 -7.91
CA PHE A 299 -11.90 -10.93 -7.64
C PHE A 299 -11.53 -11.05 -6.15
N PRO A 300 -11.50 -9.97 -5.33
CA PRO A 300 -11.23 -10.09 -3.90
C PRO A 300 -12.28 -10.94 -3.17
N THR A 301 -13.54 -10.87 -3.59
CA THR A 301 -14.63 -11.67 -3.01
C THR A 301 -14.48 -13.16 -3.36
N ILE A 302 -14.10 -13.47 -4.60
CA ILE A 302 -13.79 -14.83 -5.04
C ILE A 302 -12.65 -15.42 -4.20
N ILE A 303 -11.57 -14.66 -4.02
CA ILE A 303 -10.42 -15.07 -3.19
C ILE A 303 -10.84 -15.34 -1.75
N ALA A 304 -11.57 -14.42 -1.11
CA ALA A 304 -12.05 -14.60 0.26
C ALA A 304 -12.92 -15.86 0.41
N THR A 305 -13.78 -16.13 -0.58
CA THR A 305 -14.67 -17.31 -0.58
C THR A 305 -13.86 -18.61 -0.70
N ILE A 306 -12.88 -18.65 -1.61
CA ILE A 306 -12.03 -19.84 -1.80
C ILE A 306 -11.14 -20.09 -0.58
N ILE A 307 -10.59 -19.03 0.06
CA ILE A 307 -9.87 -19.14 1.34
C ILE A 307 -10.78 -19.81 2.38
N LYS A 308 -11.99 -19.28 2.55
CA LYS A 308 -12.97 -19.79 3.51
C LYS A 308 -13.28 -21.26 3.27
N ASP A 309 -13.57 -21.65 2.04
CA ASP A 309 -13.96 -23.02 1.70
C ASP A 309 -12.80 -24.01 1.90
N ILE A 310 -11.56 -23.60 1.61
CA ILE A 310 -10.37 -24.43 1.88
C ILE A 310 -10.20 -24.66 3.38
N VAL A 311 -10.36 -23.60 4.20
CA VAL A 311 -10.21 -23.71 5.66
C VAL A 311 -11.32 -24.57 6.27
N LEU A 312 -12.58 -24.33 5.89
CA LEU A 312 -13.72 -25.10 6.40
C LEU A 312 -13.67 -26.58 6.00
N ARG A 313 -13.06 -26.89 4.85
CA ARG A 313 -12.81 -28.28 4.43
C ARG A 313 -11.92 -29.04 5.39
N GLU A 314 -10.93 -28.42 6.03
CA GLU A 314 -10.10 -29.10 7.02
C GLU A 314 -10.90 -29.56 8.26
N LYS A 315 -12.10 -29.02 8.46
CA LYS A 315 -13.05 -29.44 9.49
C LYS A 315 -14.11 -30.45 8.99
N GLY A 316 -14.04 -30.85 7.73
CA GLY A 316 -14.98 -31.78 7.11
C GLY A 316 -16.16 -31.12 6.39
N ASN A 317 -16.24 -29.78 6.35
CA ASN A 317 -17.29 -29.08 5.62
C ASN A 317 -16.91 -28.88 4.15
N LEU A 318 -17.70 -29.43 3.23
CA LEU A 318 -17.39 -29.38 1.79
C LEU A 318 -18.20 -28.26 1.13
N TYR A 319 -17.53 -27.14 0.82
CA TYR A 319 -18.08 -26.00 0.09
C TYR A 319 -17.31 -25.73 -1.21
N VAL A 320 -18.01 -25.12 -2.17
CA VAL A 320 -17.52 -24.72 -3.50
C VAL A 320 -18.16 -23.42 -3.97
#